data_AF-A0A7X6XRX6-F1
#
_entry.id   AF-A0A7X6XRX6-F1
#
_cell.length_a   1.000
_cell.length_b   1.000
_cell.length_c   1.000
_cell.angle_alpha   90.00
_cell.angle_beta   90.00
_cell.angle_gamma   90.00
#
_symmetry.space_group_name_H-M   'P 1'
#
loop_
_entity.id
_entity.type
_entity.pdbx_description
1 polymer ?
#
loop_
_entity_poly.entity_id
_entity_poly.type
_entity_poly.pdbx_seq_one_letter_code
_entity_poly.pdbx_strand_id
1 'polypeptide(L)'
;MAKEPIIIKGTKEGITVILSTDDDFENVKNAINEKLKSCNGFFNGGKANLKIKEGSLNREELYKLKKLFMEHGMNLQEASSPKTFIFPKPNKSRVLLLKRTVRSGQKIVYKGTI
;
A
#
# COMPACT_ATOMS: atom_id res chain seq x y z
N MET A 1 -12.07 -10.17 17.57
CA MET A 1 -11.33 -8.89 17.62
C MET A 1 -11.80 -8.06 16.44
N ALA A 2 -12.32 -6.85 16.68
CA ALA A 2 -12.87 -6.02 15.63
C ALA A 2 -11.79 -5.74 14.56
N LYS A 3 -12.03 -6.19 13.33
CA LYS A 3 -11.18 -5.81 12.19
C LYS A 3 -11.40 -4.31 12.00
N GLU A 4 -10.37 -3.49 12.18
CA GLU A 4 -10.52 -2.07 11.86
C GLU A 4 -10.59 -1.89 10.34
N PRO A 5 -11.69 -1.33 9.80
CA PRO A 5 -11.88 -1.23 8.34
C PRO A 5 -10.87 -0.28 7.67
N ILE A 6 -10.31 0.65 8.45
CA ILE A 6 -9.31 1.63 8.01
C ILE A 6 -8.11 1.63 8.96
N ILE A 7 -6.90 1.72 8.42
CA ILE A 7 -5.66 2.00 9.17
C ILE A 7 -4.98 3.23 8.58
N ILE A 8 -4.68 4.23 9.41
CA ILE A 8 -3.90 5.41 9.02
C ILE A 8 -2.48 5.24 9.55
N LYS A 9 -1.47 5.33 8.68
CA LYS A 9 -0.05 5.21 9.05
C LYS A 9 0.75 6.40 8.53
N GLY A 10 1.65 6.92 9.35
CA GLY A 10 2.74 7.78 8.86
C GLY A 10 3.81 6.92 8.19
N THR A 11 4.17 7.24 6.95
CA THR A 11 5.26 6.60 6.19
C THR A 11 6.22 7.65 5.65
N LYS A 12 7.34 7.22 5.05
CA LYS A 12 8.31 8.13 4.42
C LYS A 12 7.71 8.97 3.28
N GLU A 13 6.61 8.52 2.70
CA GLU A 13 5.89 9.19 1.61
C GLU A 13 4.76 10.11 2.12
N GLY A 14 4.63 10.28 3.44
CA GLY A 14 3.57 11.06 4.08
C GLY A 14 2.55 10.18 4.80
N ILE A 15 1.28 10.54 4.72
CA ILE A 15 0.21 9.79 5.40
C ILE A 15 -0.30 8.72 4.44
N THR A 16 -0.34 7.46 4.87
CA THR A 16 -0.87 6.34 4.10
C THR A 16 -2.15 5.84 4.75
N VAL A 17 -3.23 5.84 3.98
CA VAL A 17 -4.54 5.32 4.38
C VAL A 17 -4.70 3.93 3.77
N ILE A 18 -4.79 2.92 4.62
CA ILE A 18 -4.92 1.52 4.22
C ILE A 18 -6.37 1.09 4.47
N LEU A 19 -7.06 0.68 3.40
CA LEU A 19 -8.42 0.14 3.47
C LEU A 19 -8.42 -1.38 3.35
N SER A 20 -9.24 -2.04 4.17
CA SER A 20 -9.55 -3.47 4.04
C SER A 20 -11.00 -3.58 3.59
N THR A 21 -11.27 -3.94 2.33
CA THR A 21 -12.64 -3.91 1.77
C THR A 21 -13.44 -5.20 2.00
N ASP A 22 -13.18 -5.92 3.10
CA ASP A 22 -14.09 -7.00 3.51
C ASP A 22 -15.44 -6.45 4.04
N ASP A 23 -15.50 -5.15 4.32
CA ASP A 23 -16.68 -4.45 4.87
C ASP A 23 -17.37 -3.55 3.82
N ASP A 24 -18.68 -3.34 3.99
CA ASP A 24 -19.49 -2.43 3.16
C ASP A 24 -18.86 -1.02 3.09
N PHE A 25 -18.85 -0.42 1.88
CA PHE A 25 -18.28 0.91 1.64
C PHE A 25 -18.81 1.99 2.60
N GLU A 26 -20.07 1.89 3.00
CA GLU A 26 -20.70 2.86 3.91
C GLU A 26 -20.17 2.75 5.35
N ASN A 27 -19.83 1.53 5.81
CA ASN A 27 -19.17 1.32 7.10
C ASN A 27 -17.75 1.88 7.07
N VAL A 28 -17.02 1.64 5.97
CA VAL A 28 -15.69 2.20 5.75
C VAL A 28 -15.75 3.72 5.80
N LYS A 29 -16.66 4.35 5.03
CA LYS A 29 -16.84 5.80 4.99
C LYS A 29 -17.12 6.40 6.37
N ASN A 30 -17.98 5.77 7.16
CA ASN A 30 -18.28 6.23 8.52
C ASN A 30 -17.04 6.13 9.44
N ALA A 31 -16.32 5.01 9.39
CA ALA A 31 -15.10 4.82 10.17
C ALA A 31 -14.01 5.84 9.79
N ILE A 32 -13.90 6.19 8.51
CA ILE A 32 -12.97 7.23 8.03
C ILE A 32 -13.35 8.59 8.61
N ASN A 33 -14.62 8.95 8.54
CA ASN A 33 -15.13 10.21 9.06
C ASN A 33 -14.86 10.34 10.57
N GLU A 34 -15.11 9.29 11.35
CA GLU A 34 -14.82 9.27 12.77
C GLU A 34 -13.33 9.40 13.08
N LYS A 35 -12.46 8.70 12.33
CA LYS A 35 -11.00 8.82 12.50
C LYS A 35 -10.47 10.20 12.11
N LEU A 36 -11.00 10.81 11.05
CA LEU A 36 -10.58 12.16 10.65
C LEU A 36 -11.05 13.22 11.66
N LYS A 37 -12.28 13.09 12.17
CA LYS A 37 -12.81 13.96 13.22
C LYS A 37 -12.03 13.85 14.52
N SER A 38 -11.71 12.62 14.97
CA SER A 38 -10.96 12.43 16.22
C SER A 38 -9.54 13.00 16.17
N CYS A 39 -9.00 13.19 14.97
CA CYS A 39 -7.67 13.75 14.76
C CYS A 39 -7.62 15.29 14.77
N ASN A 40 -8.72 16.01 15.10
CA ASN A 40 -8.77 17.47 15.33
C ASN A 40 -7.97 18.32 14.31
N GLY A 41 -8.02 17.97 13.02
CA GLY A 41 -7.33 18.74 11.98
C GLY A 41 -5.81 18.56 11.94
N PHE A 42 -5.23 17.59 12.65
CA PHE A 42 -3.81 17.19 12.55
C PHE A 42 -3.34 16.94 11.10
N PHE A 43 -4.31 16.58 10.27
CA PHE A 43 -4.17 16.15 8.89
C PHE A 43 -4.45 17.25 7.86
N ASN A 44 -4.88 18.43 8.29
CA ASN A 44 -5.26 19.53 7.41
C ASN A 44 -4.08 20.02 6.56
N GLY A 45 -4.28 20.24 5.26
CA GLY A 45 -3.24 20.55 4.28
C GLY A 45 -2.32 19.37 3.92
N GLY A 46 -2.55 18.19 4.50
CA GLY A 46 -1.76 16.99 4.28
C GLY A 46 -2.09 16.27 2.97
N LYS A 47 -1.08 15.57 2.43
CA LYS A 47 -1.25 14.62 1.33
C LYS A 47 -1.41 13.22 1.93
N ALA A 48 -2.51 12.55 1.56
CA ALA A 48 -2.78 11.18 1.94
C ALA A 48 -2.66 10.26 0.72
N ASN A 49 -1.90 9.17 0.85
CA ASN A 49 -1.77 8.12 -0.14
C ASN A 49 -2.75 7.00 0.18
N LEU A 50 -3.67 6.71 -0.74
CA LEU A 50 -4.61 5.61 -0.60
C LEU A 50 -3.97 4.27 -1.00
N LYS A 51 -4.07 3.28 -0.12
CA LYS A 51 -3.65 1.89 -0.37
C LYS A 51 -4.80 0.94 -0.06
N ILE A 52 -5.14 0.08 -1.00
CA ILE A 52 -6.17 -0.95 -0.83
C ILE A 52 -5.45 -2.26 -0.52
N LYS A 53 -5.74 -2.88 0.62
CA LYS A 53 -5.07 -4.11 1.07
C LYS A 53 -5.70 -5.34 0.41
N GLU A 54 -7.02 -5.42 0.43
CA GLU A 54 -7.85 -6.50 -0.09
C GLU A 54 -9.06 -5.86 -0.79
N GLY A 55 -9.46 -6.41 -1.96
CA GLY A 55 -10.56 -5.97 -2.84
C GLY A 55 -10.26 -4.80 -3.80
N SER A 56 -11.32 -4.17 -4.34
CA SER A 56 -11.25 -3.12 -5.36
C SER A 56 -12.32 -2.05 -5.14
N LEU A 57 -11.94 -0.77 -5.21
CA LEU A 57 -12.90 0.32 -5.25
C LEU A 57 -13.29 0.66 -6.69
N ASN A 58 -14.57 0.93 -6.90
CA ASN A 58 -15.05 1.48 -8.16
C ASN A 58 -14.72 2.98 -8.26
N ARG A 59 -14.73 3.53 -9.49
CA ARG A 59 -14.40 4.95 -9.73
C ARG A 59 -15.30 5.91 -8.95
N GLU A 60 -16.57 5.58 -8.79
CA GLU A 60 -17.53 6.39 -8.03
C GLU A 60 -17.21 6.40 -6.53
N GLU A 61 -16.86 5.25 -5.97
CA GLU A 61 -16.52 5.12 -4.55
C GLU A 61 -15.22 5.87 -4.23
N LEU A 62 -14.24 5.76 -5.11
CA LEU A 62 -13.00 6.52 -5.06
C LEU A 62 -13.25 8.03 -5.14
N TYR A 63 -14.17 8.48 -5.99
CA TYR A 63 -14.55 9.89 -6.08
C TYR A 63 -15.20 10.38 -4.78
N LYS A 64 -16.14 9.61 -4.22
CA LYS A 64 -16.76 9.88 -2.93
C LYS A 64 -15.71 9.97 -1.81
N LEU A 65 -14.72 9.09 -1.84
CA LEU A 65 -13.64 9.06 -0.88
C LEU A 65 -12.73 10.29 -1.01
N LYS A 66 -12.30 10.64 -2.23
CA LYS A 66 -11.52 11.86 -2.49
C LYS A 66 -12.24 13.11 -1.99
N LYS A 67 -13.55 13.21 -2.24
CA LYS A 67 -14.38 14.32 -1.76
C LYS A 67 -14.41 14.38 -0.23
N LEU A 68 -14.62 13.24 0.45
CA LEU A 68 -14.63 13.16 1.92
C LEU A 68 -13.30 13.64 2.53
N PHE A 69 -12.16 13.22 1.98
CA PHE A 69 -10.85 13.68 2.44
C PHE A 69 -10.65 15.17 2.17
N MET A 70 -11.10 15.67 1.01
CA MET A 70 -11.00 17.09 0.66
C MET A 70 -11.84 17.97 1.60
N GLU A 71 -13.03 17.52 2.01
CA GLU A 71 -13.87 18.20 3.01
C GLU A 71 -13.17 18.30 4.38
N HIS A 72 -12.30 17.34 4.70
CA HIS A 72 -11.47 17.36 5.91
C HIS A 72 -10.10 18.05 5.69
N GLY A 73 -9.93 18.74 4.56
CA GLY A 73 -8.70 19.49 4.24
C GLY A 73 -7.52 18.64 3.81
N MET A 74 -7.75 17.37 3.45
CA MET A 74 -6.71 16.46 2.95
C MET A 74 -6.82 16.24 1.44
N ASN A 75 -5.69 16.19 0.77
CA ASN A 75 -5.65 15.78 -0.63
C ASN A 75 -5.35 14.27 -0.72
N LEU A 76 -6.37 13.49 -1.08
CA LEU A 76 -6.23 12.06 -1.29
C LEU A 76 -5.67 11.80 -2.70
N GLN A 77 -4.43 11.36 -2.73
CA GLN A 77 -3.82 10.81 -3.92
C GLN A 77 -4.03 9.31 -3.89
N GLU A 78 -4.41 8.74 -5.03
CA GLU A 78 -4.11 7.33 -5.23
C GLU A 78 -2.61 7.23 -5.06
N ALA A 79 -2.14 6.32 -4.20
CA ALA A 79 -0.75 5.96 -4.27
C ALA A 79 -0.54 5.61 -5.75
N SER A 80 0.23 6.44 -6.48
CA SER A 80 0.89 5.99 -7.69
C SER A 80 1.50 4.70 -7.22
N SER A 81 0.90 3.56 -7.60
CA SER A 81 1.49 2.26 -7.31
C SER A 81 2.97 2.48 -7.59
N PRO A 82 3.90 2.32 -6.62
CA PRO A 82 5.30 2.31 -6.99
C PRO A 82 5.32 1.20 -8.00
N LYS A 83 5.42 1.56 -9.30
CA LYS A 83 5.14 0.76 -10.50
C LYS A 83 5.10 -0.65 -10.02
N THR A 84 3.90 -1.23 -9.79
CA THR A 84 3.74 -2.50 -9.05
C THR A 84 5.06 -3.18 -9.12
N PHE A 85 5.84 -3.23 -8.02
CA PHE A 85 6.91 -4.18 -8.00
C PHE A 85 6.14 -5.47 -8.24
N ILE A 86 5.99 -5.82 -9.52
CA ILE A 86 5.94 -7.12 -10.06
C ILE A 86 7.27 -7.54 -9.48
N PHE A 87 7.24 -8.02 -8.24
CA PHE A 87 8.10 -9.10 -7.86
C PHE A 87 7.81 -10.05 -9.00
N PRO A 88 8.72 -10.19 -10.00
CA PRO A 88 8.56 -11.29 -10.90
C PRO A 88 8.48 -12.45 -9.92
N LYS A 89 7.30 -13.07 -9.82
CA LYS A 89 7.15 -14.32 -9.09
C LYS A 89 8.32 -15.13 -9.61
N PRO A 90 9.36 -15.45 -8.81
CA PRO A 90 10.58 -16.03 -9.37
C PRO A 90 10.16 -17.39 -9.89
N ASN A 91 9.89 -17.43 -11.18
CA ASN A 91 9.32 -18.59 -11.82
C ASN A 91 10.50 -19.52 -12.06
N LYS A 92 10.80 -20.30 -11.03
CA LYS A 92 11.59 -21.54 -10.94
C LYS A 92 12.53 -21.88 -12.11
N SER A 93 13.35 -20.96 -12.59
CA SER A 93 14.69 -21.29 -13.06
C SER A 93 15.64 -20.86 -11.95
N ARG A 94 16.05 -21.83 -11.13
CA ARG A 94 17.11 -21.61 -10.15
C ARG A 94 18.37 -21.42 -10.98
N VAL A 95 18.71 -20.18 -11.31
CA VAL A 95 19.93 -19.82 -12.04
C VAL A 95 20.74 -18.86 -11.18
N LEU A 96 21.99 -19.21 -10.90
CA LEU A 96 22.95 -18.38 -10.16
C LEU A 96 23.93 -17.72 -11.13
N LEU A 97 23.67 -16.49 -11.57
CA LEU A 97 24.63 -15.75 -12.38
C LEU A 97 25.75 -15.15 -11.50
N LEU A 98 26.98 -15.66 -11.66
CA LEU A 98 28.13 -15.16 -10.92
C LEU A 98 28.89 -14.08 -11.69
N LYS A 99 28.79 -12.82 -11.25
CA LYS A 99 29.52 -11.68 -11.82
C LYS A 99 30.93 -11.47 -11.23
N ARG A 100 31.64 -12.55 -10.91
CA ARG A 100 33.00 -12.52 -10.35
C ARG A 100 33.81 -13.76 -10.72
N THR A 101 35.14 -13.67 -10.60
CA THR A 101 36.04 -14.81 -10.81
C THR A 101 36.03 -15.76 -9.60
N VAL A 102 35.97 -17.06 -9.88
CA VAL A 102 36.18 -18.14 -8.89
C VAL A 102 37.66 -18.48 -8.90
N ARG A 103 38.35 -18.23 -7.78
CA ARG A 103 39.79 -18.45 -7.65
C ARG A 103 40.09 -19.86 -7.14
N SER A 104 41.35 -20.28 -7.28
CA SER A 104 41.82 -21.56 -6.72
C SER A 104 41.46 -21.68 -5.24
N GLY A 105 40.87 -22.80 -4.85
CA GLY A 105 40.38 -23.07 -3.49
C GLY A 105 38.93 -22.65 -3.22
N GLN A 106 38.23 -21.99 -4.15
CA GLN A 106 36.82 -21.62 -3.98
C GLN A 106 35.88 -22.67 -4.57
N LYS A 107 34.83 -23.03 -3.81
CA LYS A 107 33.80 -23.99 -4.22
C LYS A 107 32.42 -23.33 -4.26
N ILE A 108 31.71 -23.48 -5.37
CA ILE A 108 30.31 -23.04 -5.51
C ILE A 108 29.41 -24.26 -5.48
N VAL A 109 28.39 -24.22 -4.62
CA VAL A 109 27.35 -25.26 -4.54
C VAL A 109 26.00 -24.58 -4.69
N TYR A 110 25.25 -24.95 -5.73
CA TYR A 110 23.93 -24.40 -5.99
C TYR A 110 23.00 -25.49 -6.51
N LYS A 111 21.76 -25.50 -6.01
CA LYS A 111 20.74 -26.48 -6.40
C LYS A 111 19.95 -25.97 -7.61
N GLY A 112 20.64 -25.81 -8.74
CA GLY A 112 20.14 -25.26 -9.99
C GLY A 112 21.27 -25.05 -11.00
N THR A 113 21.00 -24.27 -12.04
CA THR A 113 22.02 -23.86 -13.02
C THR A 113 22.92 -22.79 -12.41
N ILE A 114 24.23 -22.88 -12.64
CA ILE A 114 25.23 -21.86 -12.27
C ILE A 114 25.82 -21.31 -13.57
#